data_AF-A0A452ZKI1-F1
#
_entry.id   AF-A0A452ZKI1-F1
#
_cell.length_a   1.000
_cell.length_b   1.000
_cell.length_c   1.000
_cell.angle_alpha   90.00
_cell.angle_beta   90.00
_cell.angle_gamma   90.00
#
_symmetry.space_group_name_H-M   'P 1'
#
loop_
_entity.id
_entity.type
_entity.pdbx_description
1 polymer ?
#
loop_
_entity_poly.entity_id
_entity_poly.type
_entity_poly.pdbx_seq_one_letter_code
_entity_poly.pdbx_strand_id
1 'polypeptide(L)'
;MTNRKDLLDEALLRPGRLEVHIEINLPDENGRLQILQIHTSKMRESSFLSPDVNLQELAARTKNYSGAELEGVVKSAVSFALNRQISMDDLTKPLDEESIKVTMDDFVNGLHEITPAFGASTDDLERCRLHGIVDCGKAHQHIFQRAMLLVEQVKVSRGSPLVTCLLQGSAGRYSL
;
A
#
# COMPACT_ATOMS: atom_id res chain seq x y z
N MET A 1 -11.83 3.71 21.61
CA MET A 1 -11.60 3.26 20.22
C MET A 1 -11.41 1.75 20.24
N THR A 2 -12.00 1.01 19.31
CA THR A 2 -11.86 -0.46 19.22
C THR A 2 -11.76 -0.86 17.75
N ASN A 3 -10.97 -1.90 17.46
CA ASN A 3 -10.93 -2.57 16.16
C ASN A 3 -11.92 -3.73 16.07
N ARG A 4 -12.61 -4.05 17.18
CA ARG A 4 -13.57 -5.16 17.31
C ARG A 4 -14.84 -4.64 17.96
N LYS A 5 -15.69 -4.00 17.16
CA LYS A 5 -17.00 -3.51 17.61
C LYS A 5 -17.93 -4.67 18.00
N ASP A 6 -17.80 -5.79 17.31
CA ASP A 6 -18.53 -7.05 17.50
C ASP A 6 -18.38 -7.66 18.90
N LEU A 7 -17.32 -7.31 19.64
CA LEU A 7 -17.15 -7.76 21.02
C LEU A 7 -17.70 -6.82 22.08
N LEU A 8 -18.12 -5.62 21.71
CA LEU A 8 -18.66 -4.70 22.68
C LEU A 8 -20.04 -5.19 23.12
N ASP A 9 -20.33 -5.04 24.41
CA ASP A 9 -21.65 -5.31 24.94
C ASP A 9 -22.68 -4.35 24.30
N GLU A 10 -23.71 -4.91 23.68
CA GLU A 10 -24.83 -4.19 23.08
C GLU A 10 -25.51 -3.23 24.08
N ALA A 11 -25.44 -3.51 25.38
CA ALA A 11 -25.94 -2.59 26.40
C ALA A 11 -25.19 -1.25 26.41
N LEU A 12 -23.91 -1.21 26.02
CA LEU A 12 -23.12 0.02 25.94
C LEU A 12 -23.44 0.85 24.69
N LEU A 13 -23.92 0.20 23.63
CA LEU A 13 -24.25 0.83 22.33
C LEU A 13 -25.63 1.52 22.33
N ARG A 14 -26.41 1.41 23.42
CA ARG A 14 -27.72 2.04 23.51
C ARG A 14 -27.61 3.57 23.66
N PRO A 15 -28.62 4.32 23.17
CA PRO A 15 -28.70 5.77 23.38
C PRO A 15 -28.56 6.14 24.87
N GLY A 16 -27.79 7.19 25.17
CA GLY A 16 -27.45 7.61 26.53
C GLY A 16 -26.13 7.06 27.10
N ARG A 17 -25.40 6.23 26.33
CA ARG A 17 -24.04 5.77 26.66
C ARG A 17 -23.08 6.07 25.51
N LEU A 18 -22.69 5.07 24.72
CA LEU A 18 -21.94 5.24 23.48
C LEU A 18 -22.94 5.43 22.34
N GLU A 19 -23.49 6.64 22.23
CA GLU A 19 -24.56 6.93 21.27
C GLU A 19 -24.04 7.08 19.83
N VAL A 20 -22.91 7.78 19.66
CA VAL A 20 -22.33 8.05 18.35
C VAL A 20 -21.20 7.06 18.06
N HIS A 21 -21.36 6.31 16.97
CA HIS A 21 -20.35 5.40 16.46
C HIS A 21 -19.81 5.93 15.14
N ILE A 22 -18.50 6.23 15.11
CA ILE A 22 -17.81 6.69 13.91
C ILE A 22 -16.87 5.59 13.46
N GLU A 23 -17.08 5.11 12.25
CA GLU A 23 -16.18 4.15 11.60
C GLU A 23 -15.09 4.90 10.84
N ILE A 24 -13.83 4.54 11.12
CA ILE A 24 -12.67 5.13 10.48
C ILE A 24 -12.14 4.10 9.48
N ASN A 25 -12.35 4.38 8.19
CA ASN A 25 -11.89 3.55 7.10
C ASN A 25 -10.44 3.88 6.71
N LEU A 26 -9.83 3.01 5.90
CA LEU A 26 -8.55 3.31 5.26
C LEU A 26 -8.65 4.57 4.38
N PRO A 27 -7.59 5.38 4.32
CA PRO A 27 -7.58 6.58 3.49
C PRO A 27 -7.66 6.22 1.99
N ASP A 28 -8.43 7.03 1.26
CA ASP A 28 -8.41 7.02 -0.20
C ASP A 28 -7.09 7.60 -0.73
N GLU A 29 -6.89 7.59 -2.05
CA GLU A 29 -5.63 8.07 -2.64
C GLU A 29 -5.32 9.53 -2.27
N ASN A 30 -6.34 10.39 -2.24
CA ASN A 30 -6.19 11.78 -1.83
C ASN A 30 -5.87 11.89 -0.32
N GLY A 31 -6.53 11.10 0.52
CA GLY A 31 -6.24 11.02 1.95
C GLY A 31 -4.82 10.54 2.22
N ARG A 32 -4.32 9.55 1.47
CA ARG A 32 -2.93 9.10 1.57
C ARG A 32 -1.95 10.21 1.18
N LEU A 33 -2.24 10.95 0.11
CA LEU A 33 -1.46 12.12 -0.28
C LEU A 33 -1.43 13.18 0.84
N GLN A 34 -2.57 13.47 1.47
CA GLN A 34 -2.65 14.43 2.58
C GLN A 34 -1.82 13.95 3.79
N ILE A 35 -1.92 12.68 4.15
CA ILE A 35 -1.14 12.10 5.25
C ILE A 35 0.36 12.20 4.94
N LEU A 36 0.79 11.80 3.75
CA LEU A 36 2.18 11.92 3.30
C LEU A 36 2.65 13.37 3.33
N GLN A 37 1.82 14.33 2.90
CA GLN A 37 2.13 15.75 2.98
C GLN A 37 2.34 16.18 4.43
N ILE A 38 1.45 15.83 5.35
CA ILE A 38 1.57 16.19 6.78
C ILE A 38 2.88 15.66 7.38
N HIS A 39 3.22 14.41 7.12
CA HIS A 39 4.45 13.81 7.65
C HIS A 39 5.72 14.34 6.98
N THR A 40 5.65 14.84 5.74
CA THR A 40 6.79 15.41 5.02
C THR A 40 6.88 16.94 5.08
N SER A 41 5.87 17.65 5.60
CA SER A 41 5.86 19.12 5.69
C SER A 41 7.09 19.66 6.43
N LYS A 42 7.40 19.10 7.60
CA LYS A 42 8.57 19.53 8.38
C LYS A 42 9.88 19.28 7.64
N MET A 43 9.98 18.17 6.91
CA MET A 43 11.17 17.82 6.11
C MET A 43 11.34 18.76 4.91
N ARG A 44 10.24 19.24 4.33
CA ARG A 44 10.25 20.25 3.26
C ARG A 44 10.68 21.61 3.78
N GLU A 45 10.14 22.03 4.91
CA GLU A 45 10.50 23.31 5.56
C GLU A 45 11.98 23.38 5.92
N SER A 46 12.58 22.27 6.36
CA SER A 46 14.00 22.18 6.69
C SER A 46 14.91 21.87 5.48
N SER A 47 14.41 21.89 4.24
CA SER A 47 15.15 21.50 3.02
C SER A 47 15.78 20.09 3.04
N PHE A 48 15.27 19.22 3.91
CA PHE A 48 15.71 17.83 4.09
C PHE A 48 15.01 16.88 3.10
N LEU A 49 13.89 17.28 2.51
CA LEU A 49 13.25 16.55 1.41
C LEU A 49 13.83 16.99 0.07
N SER A 50 14.29 16.04 -0.73
CA SER A 50 14.79 16.31 -2.07
C SER A 50 13.64 16.66 -3.05
N PRO A 51 13.86 17.58 -4.01
CA PRO A 51 12.80 18.04 -4.93
C PRO A 51 12.35 16.98 -5.96
N ASP A 52 13.07 15.87 -6.08
CA ASP A 52 12.71 14.71 -6.92
C ASP A 52 11.57 13.87 -6.30
N VAL A 53 11.25 14.05 -5.01
CA VAL A 53 10.25 13.23 -4.32
C VAL A 53 8.84 13.59 -4.76
N ASN A 54 8.21 12.67 -5.49
CA ASN A 54 6.83 12.79 -5.91
C ASN A 54 5.85 12.09 -4.94
N LEU A 55 5.20 12.87 -4.07
CA LEU A 55 4.23 12.34 -3.11
C LEU A 55 2.96 11.78 -3.78
N GLN A 56 2.56 12.27 -4.96
CA GLN A 56 1.40 11.73 -5.67
C GLN A 56 1.67 10.31 -6.16
N GLU A 57 2.88 10.08 -6.66
CA GLU A 57 3.31 8.74 -7.05
C GLU A 57 3.37 7.78 -5.84
N LEU A 58 3.87 8.24 -4.70
CA LEU A 58 3.85 7.45 -3.46
C LEU A 58 2.42 7.14 -3.00
N ALA A 59 1.49 8.10 -3.09
CA ALA A 59 0.09 7.88 -2.74
C ALA A 59 -0.58 6.83 -3.65
N ALA A 60 -0.24 6.81 -4.94
CA ALA A 60 -0.73 5.81 -5.89
C ALA A 60 -0.17 4.40 -5.61
N ARG A 61 1.10 4.30 -5.20
CA ARG A 61 1.78 3.02 -4.89
C ARG A 61 1.39 2.43 -3.54
N THR A 62 0.94 3.24 -2.58
CA THR A 62 0.60 2.84 -1.20
C THR A 62 -0.86 2.41 -1.01
N LYS A 63 -1.43 1.67 -1.97
CA LYS A 63 -2.82 1.21 -1.87
C LYS A 63 -3.03 0.33 -0.63
N ASN A 64 -4.13 0.58 0.10
CA ASN A 64 -4.52 -0.08 1.35
C ASN A 64 -3.63 0.22 2.58
N TYR A 65 -2.71 1.18 2.50
CA TYR A 65 -1.94 1.61 3.67
C TYR A 65 -2.83 2.44 4.61
N SER A 66 -2.70 2.16 5.90
CA SER A 66 -3.21 2.97 7.00
C SER A 66 -2.30 4.19 7.26
N GLY A 67 -2.80 5.16 8.04
CA GLY A 67 -2.00 6.34 8.39
C GLY A 67 -0.71 6.00 9.14
N ALA A 68 -0.72 4.97 9.99
CA ALA A 68 0.45 4.52 10.72
C ALA A 68 1.51 3.88 9.80
N GLU A 69 1.08 3.13 8.80
CA GLU A 69 2.00 2.52 7.82
C GLU A 69 2.62 3.60 6.91
N LEU A 70 1.85 4.60 6.48
CA LEU A 70 2.40 5.75 5.74
C LEU A 70 3.42 6.53 6.58
N GLU A 71 3.16 6.75 7.86
CA GLU A 71 4.15 7.32 8.78
C GLU A 71 5.39 6.43 8.88
N GLY A 72 5.21 5.11 8.95
CA GLY A 72 6.28 4.12 8.94
C GLY A 72 7.16 4.22 7.69
N VAL A 73 6.57 4.33 6.50
CA VAL A 73 7.29 4.51 5.23
C VAL A 73 8.14 5.78 5.27
N VAL A 74 7.59 6.90 5.76
CA VAL A 74 8.35 8.16 5.88
C VAL A 74 9.53 8.00 6.84
N LYS A 75 9.32 7.37 8.01
CA LYS A 75 10.40 7.12 8.98
C LYS A 75 11.48 6.18 8.43
N SER A 76 11.08 5.12 7.73
CA SER A 76 12.01 4.20 7.08
C SER A 76 12.83 4.90 6.00
N ALA A 77 12.21 5.74 5.16
CA ALA A 77 12.92 6.56 4.18
C ALA A 77 13.96 7.49 4.82
N VAL A 78 13.62 8.13 5.95
CA VAL A 78 14.59 8.94 6.72
C VAL A 78 15.75 8.07 7.22
N SER A 79 15.47 6.87 7.74
CA SER A 79 16.49 5.92 8.19
C SER A 79 17.44 5.52 7.05
N PHE A 80 16.91 5.22 5.86
CA PHE A 80 17.72 4.91 4.69
C PHE A 80 18.61 6.08 4.25
N ALA A 81 18.05 7.31 4.24
CA ALA A 81 18.82 8.50 3.89
C ALA A 81 19.97 8.77 4.89
N LEU A 82 19.73 8.57 6.19
CA LEU A 82 20.75 8.69 7.23
C LEU A 82 21.81 7.60 7.10
N ASN A 83 21.40 6.34 6.92
CA ASN A 83 22.32 5.21 6.76
C ASN A 83 23.21 5.36 5.52
N ARG A 84 22.72 5.97 4.43
CA ARG A 84 23.53 6.25 3.23
C ARG A 84 24.69 7.22 3.50
N GLN A 85 24.52 8.14 4.45
CA GLN A 85 25.54 9.12 4.80
C GLN A 85 26.54 8.62 5.84
N ILE A 86 26.14 7.64 6.64
CA ILE A 86 27.03 7.00 7.61
C ILE A 86 27.95 6.04 6.85
N SER A 87 29.17 6.48 6.57
CA SER A 87 30.21 5.63 5.99
C SER A 87 30.67 4.60 7.04
N MET A 88 30.50 3.31 6.75
CA MET A 88 30.94 2.21 7.63
C MET A 88 32.46 2.22 7.89
N ASP A 89 33.24 2.81 6.98
CA ASP A 89 34.70 2.89 7.09
C ASP A 89 35.20 4.05 7.99
N ASP A 90 34.36 5.05 8.30
CA ASP A 90 34.84 6.27 8.98
C ASP A 90 33.73 6.94 9.81
N LEU A 91 33.42 6.33 10.97
CA LEU A 91 32.38 6.78 11.92
C LEU A 91 32.69 8.11 12.63
N THR A 92 33.89 8.66 12.45
CA THR A 92 34.36 9.89 13.10
C THR A 92 34.16 11.14 12.24
N LYS A 93 33.74 10.99 10.96
CA LYS A 93 33.42 12.14 10.12
C LYS A 93 32.17 12.84 10.65
N PRO A 94 32.22 14.16 10.88
CA PRO A 94 31.02 14.92 11.19
C PRO A 94 30.05 14.79 10.02
N LEU A 95 28.81 14.38 10.31
CA LEU A 95 27.74 14.37 9.33
C LEU A 95 27.46 15.83 8.96
N ASP A 96 27.54 16.12 7.67
CA ASP A 96 27.14 17.43 7.17
C ASP A 96 25.61 17.44 7.09
N GLU A 97 24.97 17.77 8.22
CA GLU A 97 23.51 17.67 8.41
C GLU A 97 22.72 18.45 7.34
N GLU A 98 23.32 19.51 6.79
CA GLU A 98 22.74 20.33 5.71
C GLU A 98 22.76 19.63 4.33
N SER A 99 23.60 18.61 4.16
CA SER A 99 23.72 17.85 2.91
C SER A 99 22.74 16.68 2.83
N ILE A 100 22.17 16.26 3.96
CA ILE A 100 21.32 15.07 4.02
C ILE A 100 19.98 15.39 3.40
N LYS A 101 19.68 14.70 2.31
CA LYS A 101 18.37 14.79 1.66
C LYS A 101 17.78 13.40 1.52
N VAL A 102 16.51 13.29 1.87
CA VAL A 102 15.69 12.11 1.58
C VAL A 102 15.25 12.20 0.13
N THR A 103 15.65 11.20 -0.65
CA THR A 103 15.40 11.07 -2.09
C THR A 103 14.26 10.11 -2.36
N MET A 104 13.80 10.06 -3.61
CA MET A 104 12.74 9.13 -3.99
C MET A 104 13.15 7.66 -3.79
N ASP A 105 14.43 7.32 -3.96
CA ASP A 105 14.95 5.96 -3.76
C ASP A 105 14.79 5.49 -2.31
N ASP A 106 14.99 6.38 -1.34
CA ASP A 106 14.83 6.08 0.08
C ASP A 106 13.37 5.70 0.41
N PHE A 107 12.41 6.39 -0.22
CA PHE A 107 10.99 6.04 -0.12
C PHE A 107 10.67 4.70 -0.78
N VAL A 108 11.28 4.39 -1.93
CA VAL A 108 11.10 3.09 -2.59
C VAL A 108 11.62 1.96 -1.70
N ASN A 109 12.77 2.14 -1.07
CA ASN A 109 13.30 1.17 -0.10
C ASN A 109 12.39 1.04 1.13
N GLY A 110 11.85 2.15 1.63
CA GLY A 110 10.87 2.12 2.73
C GLY A 110 9.56 1.41 2.38
N LEU A 111 9.11 1.47 1.12
CA LEU A 111 7.95 0.71 0.64
C LEU A 111 8.20 -0.80 0.56
N HIS A 112 9.45 -1.23 0.38
CA HIS A 112 9.80 -2.65 0.44
C HIS A 112 9.85 -3.18 1.87
N GLU A 113 10.20 -2.33 2.85
CA GLU A 113 10.26 -2.70 4.26
C GLU A 113 8.86 -2.73 4.90
N ILE A 114 8.00 -1.75 4.58
CA ILE A 114 6.70 -1.59 5.21
C ILE A 114 5.61 -2.18 4.31
N THR A 115 5.11 -3.37 4.65
CA THR A 115 3.98 -3.99 3.95
C THR A 115 2.64 -3.60 4.59
N PRO A 116 1.58 -3.36 3.81
CA PRO A 116 0.27 -3.05 4.36
C PRO A 116 -0.35 -4.28 5.05
N ALA A 117 -0.89 -4.08 6.25
CA ALA A 117 -1.63 -5.10 6.99
C ALA A 117 -2.99 -5.42 6.36
N PHE A 118 -3.50 -4.51 5.52
CA PHE A 118 -4.78 -4.66 4.82
C PHE A 118 -4.55 -4.87 3.31
N GLY A 119 -5.29 -5.81 2.73
CA GLY A 119 -5.24 -6.11 1.30
C GLY A 119 -4.93 -7.58 1.02
N ALA A 120 -4.97 -7.95 -0.27
CA ALA A 120 -4.49 -9.27 -0.69
C ALA A 120 -2.96 -9.29 -0.57
N SER A 121 -2.43 -10.31 0.10
CA SER A 121 -1.00 -10.59 0.13
C SER A 121 -0.49 -10.77 -1.30
N THR A 122 0.29 -9.81 -1.78
CA THR A 122 1.00 -9.94 -3.06
C THR A 122 1.96 -11.11 -3.01
N ASP A 123 2.54 -11.38 -1.84
CA ASP A 123 3.46 -12.49 -1.63
C ASP A 123 2.78 -13.85 -1.83
N ASP A 124 1.53 -14.01 -1.38
CA ASP A 124 0.79 -15.25 -1.60
C ASP A 124 0.47 -15.44 -3.09
N LEU A 125 0.19 -14.36 -3.82
CA LEU A 125 -0.04 -14.41 -5.26
C LEU A 125 1.25 -14.73 -6.04
N GLU A 126 2.37 -14.13 -5.65
CA GLU A 126 3.69 -14.40 -6.25
C GLU A 126 4.15 -15.84 -5.98
N ARG A 127 3.90 -16.38 -4.77
CA ARG A 127 4.13 -17.80 -4.45
C ARG A 127 3.30 -18.73 -5.33
N CYS A 128 2.06 -18.36 -5.64
CA CYS A 128 1.22 -19.12 -6.56
C CYS A 128 1.70 -19.04 -8.03
N ARG A 129 2.59 -18.12 -8.36
CA ARG A 129 3.09 -17.84 -9.73
C ARG A 129 4.61 -17.83 -9.81
N LEU A 130 5.28 -18.79 -9.17
CA LEU A 130 6.76 -18.93 -9.11
C LEU A 130 7.48 -18.80 -10.47
N HIS A 131 6.84 -19.20 -11.58
CA HIS A 131 7.40 -19.12 -12.93
C HIS A 131 6.66 -18.14 -13.84
N GLY A 132 5.84 -17.27 -13.25
CA GLY A 132 4.92 -16.41 -13.98
C GLY A 132 3.80 -17.20 -14.69
N ILE A 133 3.16 -16.51 -15.64
CA ILE A 133 2.08 -17.04 -16.48
C ILE A 133 2.63 -17.11 -17.88
N VAL A 134 2.64 -18.30 -18.47
CA VAL A 134 3.07 -18.48 -19.86
C VAL A 134 1.84 -18.43 -20.77
N ASP A 135 1.88 -17.58 -21.79
CA ASP A 135 0.84 -17.58 -22.82
C ASP A 135 0.88 -18.90 -23.61
N CYS A 136 -0.04 -19.82 -23.28
CA CYS A 136 -0.15 -21.12 -23.93
C CYS A 136 -1.06 -21.10 -25.18
N GLY A 137 -1.31 -19.92 -25.75
CA GLY A 137 -1.97 -19.72 -27.04
C GLY A 137 -3.42 -19.26 -26.93
N LYS A 138 -4.19 -19.48 -27.99
CA LYS A 138 -5.53 -18.86 -28.18
C LYS A 138 -6.52 -19.13 -27.03
N ALA A 139 -6.44 -20.30 -26.40
CA ALA A 139 -7.30 -20.64 -25.27
C ALA A 139 -6.99 -19.77 -24.03
N HIS A 140 -5.71 -19.54 -23.73
CA HIS A 140 -5.27 -18.67 -22.64
C HIS A 140 -5.72 -17.23 -22.86
N GLN A 141 -5.45 -16.69 -24.05
CA GLN A 141 -5.84 -15.33 -24.42
C GLN A 141 -7.34 -15.10 -24.31
N HIS A 142 -8.15 -16.07 -24.76
CA HIS A 142 -9.60 -16.00 -24.66
C HIS A 142 -10.10 -16.02 -23.20
N ILE A 143 -9.52 -16.86 -22.34
CA ILE A 143 -9.86 -16.89 -20.91
C ILE A 143 -9.48 -15.56 -20.25
N PHE A 144 -8.26 -15.08 -20.49
CA PHE A 144 -7.77 -13.81 -19.95
C PHE A 144 -8.64 -12.64 -20.37
N GLN A 145 -8.97 -12.53 -21.66
CA GLN A 145 -9.83 -11.47 -22.17
C GLN A 145 -11.23 -11.50 -21.53
N ARG A 146 -11.83 -12.69 -21.37
CA ARG A 146 -13.13 -12.82 -20.68
C ARG A 146 -13.05 -12.44 -19.21
N ALA A 147 -11.99 -12.85 -18.50
CA ALA A 147 -11.78 -12.47 -17.12
C ALA A 147 -11.65 -10.94 -16.97
N MET A 148 -10.88 -10.28 -17.85
CA MET A 148 -10.74 -8.83 -17.85
C MET A 148 -12.06 -8.10 -18.14
N LEU A 149 -12.90 -8.63 -19.03
CA LEU A 149 -14.23 -8.07 -19.27
C LEU A 149 -15.13 -8.16 -18.02
N LEU A 150 -15.07 -9.26 -17.26
CA LEU A 150 -15.81 -9.38 -16.01
C LEU A 150 -15.29 -8.39 -14.95
N VAL A 151 -13.97 -8.16 -14.90
CA VAL A 151 -13.36 -7.15 -14.03
C VAL A 151 -13.86 -5.75 -14.38
N GLU A 152 -13.87 -5.40 -15.67
CA GLU A 152 -14.39 -4.10 -16.13
C GLU A 152 -15.90 -3.96 -15.85
N GLN A 153 -16.68 -5.03 -15.99
CA GLN A 153 -18.09 -5.02 -15.62
C GLN A 153 -18.29 -4.67 -14.15
N VAL A 154 -17.51 -5.27 -13.23
CA VAL A 154 -17.61 -4.95 -11.79
C VAL A 154 -17.19 -3.52 -11.49
N LYS A 155 -16.17 -3.00 -12.19
CA LYS A 155 -15.71 -1.62 -12.01
C LYS A 155 -16.74 -0.57 -12.46
N VAL A 156 -17.44 -0.83 -13.56
CA VAL A 156 -18.29 0.18 -14.23
C VAL A 156 -19.79 0.02 -13.91
N SER A 157 -20.26 -1.22 -13.74
CA SER A 157 -21.69 -1.52 -13.60
C SER A 157 -22.20 -1.24 -12.20
N ARG A 158 -23.16 -0.31 -12.08
CA ARG A 158 -23.91 -0.10 -10.82
C ARG A 158 -25.02 -1.13 -10.60
N GLY A 159 -25.44 -1.86 -11.65
CA GLY A 159 -26.56 -2.82 -11.58
C GLY A 159 -26.15 -4.26 -11.21
N SER A 160 -24.86 -4.59 -11.32
CA SER A 160 -24.31 -5.91 -10.98
C SER A 160 -23.00 -5.76 -10.21
N PRO A 161 -23.06 -5.35 -8.92
CA PRO A 161 -21.87 -5.08 -8.12
C PRO A 161 -21.09 -6.34 -7.74
N LEU A 162 -21.69 -7.54 -7.88
CA LEU A 162 -21.09 -8.82 -7.57
C LEU A 162 -21.15 -9.74 -8.79
N VAL A 163 -19.99 -10.29 -9.18
CA VAL A 163 -19.85 -11.24 -10.28
C VAL A 163 -19.07 -12.45 -9.76
N THR A 164 -19.65 -13.64 -9.92
CA THR A 164 -19.00 -14.91 -9.59
C THR A 164 -18.59 -15.61 -10.86
N CYS A 165 -17.35 -16.09 -10.93
CA CYS A 165 -16.84 -16.87 -12.06
C CYS A 165 -16.20 -18.18 -11.57
N LEU A 166 -16.32 -19.23 -12.38
CA LEU A 166 -15.71 -20.54 -12.14
C LEU A 166 -14.75 -20.85 -13.29
N LEU A 167 -13.48 -21.07 -12.97
CA LEU A 167 -12.49 -21.55 -13.92
C LEU A 167 -12.43 -23.08 -13.86
N GLN A 168 -12.79 -23.75 -14.96
CA GLN A 168 -12.81 -25.21 -15.06
C GLN A 168 -11.69 -25.70 -15.99
N GLY A 169 -10.95 -26.73 -15.57
CA GLY A 169 -9.88 -27.36 -16.34
C GLY A 169 -9.51 -28.75 -15.81
N SER A 170 -8.79 -29.53 -16.60
CA SER A 170 -8.23 -30.81 -16.16
C SER A 170 -7.04 -30.59 -15.22
N ALA A 171 -6.87 -31.44 -14.22
CA ALA A 171 -5.70 -31.41 -13.34
C ALA A 171 -4.38 -31.41 -14.15
N GLY A 172 -3.45 -30.53 -13.79
CA GLY A 172 -2.16 -30.38 -14.48
C GLY A 172 -2.16 -29.48 -15.73
N ARG A 173 -3.29 -28.90 -16.16
CA ARG A 173 -3.35 -27.85 -17.20
C ARG A 173 -3.30 -26.42 -16.67
N TYR A 174 -3.03 -26.23 -15.38
CA TYR A 174 -2.86 -24.91 -14.77
C TYR A 174 -1.43 -24.40 -15.02
N SER A 175 -1.09 -24.18 -16.28
CA SER A 175 -0.23 -23.05 -16.64
C SER A 175 -1.12 -21.81 -16.61
N LEU A 176 -1.51 -21.42 -15.39
CA LEU A 176 -2.22 -20.17 -15.14
C LEU A 176 -1.23 -19.08 -14.83
#